data_AF-A0A6S6T986-F1
#
_entry.id   AF-A0A6S6T986-F1
#
_cell.length_a   1.000
_cell.length_b   1.000
_cell.length_c   1.000
_cell.angle_alpha   90.00
_cell.angle_beta   90.00
_cell.angle_gamma   90.00
#
_symmetry.space_group_name_H-M   'P 1'
#
loop_
_entity.id
_entity.type
_entity.pdbx_description
1 polymer ?
#
loop_
_entity_poly.entity_id
_entity_poly.type
_entity_poly.pdbx_seq_one_letter_code
_entity_poly.pdbx_strand_id
1 'polypeptide(L)'
;MGHENNDNPAQEQQRPISVRGQLEHILAHLPADELSQFVLETAVYDSAFRETFLITFSDLLSEGQREESRYQTRLHKILAQYTNKDGYISHKNAAGLIAAITSLLDTARKATTPTRESIDLSIAVLSIMPELGEKMDDSEEYLYTLMEQTCTVLLECFDALNPEAQQDCLERILGIYAEPAYLDLDLDSFLLVLLKDWARDDKMRQAACLRTQEAMLKGSEDDQWRKSYLIEQTNNLLAYWKSE
;
A
#
# COMPACT_ATOMS: atom_id res chain seq x y z
N MET A 1 68.94 -4.56 -33.75
CA MET A 1 67.72 -5.29 -34.15
C MET A 1 67.50 -6.36 -33.10
N GLY A 2 66.45 -6.41 -32.30
CA GLY A 2 65.25 -5.58 -32.21
C GLY A 2 64.42 -6.07 -31.01
N HIS A 3 63.55 -5.16 -30.56
CA HIS A 3 62.31 -5.36 -29.81
C HIS A 3 62.34 -5.88 -28.36
N GLU A 4 62.26 -4.89 -27.46
CA GLU A 4 61.31 -4.87 -26.34
C GLU A 4 59.96 -5.47 -26.74
N ASN A 5 59.36 -6.28 -25.86
CA ASN A 5 57.91 -6.38 -25.74
C ASN A 5 57.55 -6.42 -24.26
N ASN A 6 57.30 -5.21 -23.76
CA ASN A 6 56.47 -4.92 -22.62
C ASN A 6 55.01 -5.10 -23.09
N ASP A 7 54.30 -6.12 -22.60
CA ASP A 7 52.85 -6.19 -22.71
C ASP A 7 52.29 -6.65 -21.37
N ASN A 8 52.13 -5.67 -20.50
CA ASN A 8 51.23 -5.73 -19.36
C ASN A 8 49.81 -5.53 -19.92
N PRO A 9 48.88 -6.50 -19.86
CA PRO A 9 47.52 -6.22 -20.24
C PRO A 9 46.90 -5.41 -19.10
N ALA A 10 46.85 -4.10 -19.29
CA ALA A 10 45.91 -3.25 -18.59
C ALA A 10 44.52 -3.86 -18.82
N GLN A 11 43.92 -4.37 -17.75
CA GLN A 11 42.51 -4.74 -17.73
C GLN A 11 41.73 -3.44 -17.96
N GLU A 12 41.40 -3.15 -19.21
CA GLU A 12 40.38 -2.16 -19.54
C GLU A 12 39.06 -2.67 -18.96
N GLN A 13 38.75 -2.23 -17.74
CA GLN A 13 37.41 -2.32 -17.18
C GLN A 13 36.50 -1.56 -18.14
N GLN A 14 35.79 -2.32 -18.97
CA GLN A 14 34.84 -1.78 -19.94
C GLN A 14 33.84 -0.92 -19.19
N ARG A 15 33.84 0.39 -19.47
CA ARG A 15 32.86 1.31 -18.88
C ARG A 15 31.45 0.83 -19.23
N PRO A 16 30.55 0.69 -18.25
CA PRO A 16 29.20 0.22 -18.52
C PRO A 16 28.44 1.19 -19.43
N ILE A 17 27.76 0.65 -20.44
CA ILE A 17 27.05 1.45 -21.47
C ILE A 17 25.64 1.85 -21.00
N SER A 18 24.99 1.06 -20.14
CA SER A 18 23.64 1.34 -19.65
C SER A 18 23.65 2.16 -18.36
N VAL A 19 22.59 2.95 -18.13
CA VAL A 19 22.38 3.71 -16.88
C VAL A 19 22.48 2.80 -15.66
N ARG A 20 21.82 1.63 -15.71
CA ARG A 20 21.89 0.63 -14.64
C ARG A 20 23.33 0.17 -14.39
N GLY A 21 24.07 -0.17 -15.45
CA GLY A 21 25.46 -0.62 -15.32
C GLY A 21 26.38 0.48 -14.76
N GLN A 22 26.14 1.74 -15.13
CA GLN A 22 26.89 2.88 -14.58
C GLN A 22 26.63 3.02 -13.08
N LEU A 23 25.37 2.92 -12.64
CA LEU A 23 25.02 2.94 -11.22
C LEU A 23 25.65 1.77 -10.45
N GLU A 24 25.57 0.56 -10.99
CA GLU A 24 26.20 -0.63 -10.39
C GLU A 24 27.73 -0.47 -10.27
N HIS A 25 28.39 0.10 -11.29
CA HIS A 25 29.82 0.36 -11.26
C HIS A 25 30.20 1.44 -10.25
N ILE A 26 29.42 2.52 -10.14
CA ILE A 26 29.60 3.56 -9.12
C ILE A 26 29.47 2.92 -7.73
N LEU A 27 28.38 2.19 -7.47
CA LEU A 27 28.13 1.56 -6.18
C LEU A 27 29.22 0.53 -5.79
N ALA A 28 29.85 -0.13 -6.76
CA ALA A 28 30.93 -1.08 -6.52
C ALA A 28 32.27 -0.43 -6.11
N HIS A 29 32.48 0.85 -6.44
CA HIS A 29 33.74 1.57 -6.19
C HIS A 29 33.60 2.71 -5.18
N LEU A 30 32.37 3.13 -4.86
CA LEU A 30 32.10 4.22 -3.94
C LEU A 30 32.33 3.76 -2.49
N PRO A 31 33.15 4.47 -1.70
CA PRO A 31 33.31 4.18 -0.27
C PRO A 31 31.97 4.26 0.48
N ALA A 32 31.80 3.41 1.49
CA ALA A 32 30.55 3.34 2.26
C ALA A 32 30.20 4.69 2.93
N ASP A 33 31.21 5.42 3.37
CA ASP A 33 31.13 6.72 4.03
C ASP A 33 30.60 7.79 3.06
N GLU A 34 31.13 7.81 1.84
CA GLU A 34 30.72 8.71 0.77
C GLU A 34 29.30 8.40 0.29
N LEU A 35 28.95 7.11 0.17
CA LEU A 35 27.59 6.68 -0.16
C LEU A 35 26.59 7.11 0.92
N SER A 36 26.95 6.91 2.19
CA SER A 36 26.10 7.29 3.32
C SER A 36 25.85 8.79 3.34
N GLN A 37 26.89 9.59 3.12
CA GLN A 37 26.77 11.04 3.06
C GLN A 37 25.93 11.49 1.86
N PHE A 38 26.14 10.91 0.67
CA PHE A 38 25.34 11.20 -0.52
C PHE A 38 23.85 10.90 -0.31
N VAL A 39 23.52 9.76 0.30
CA VAL A 39 22.13 9.38 0.61
C VAL A 39 21.51 10.37 1.59
N LEU A 40 22.22 10.75 2.65
CA LEU A 40 21.75 11.71 3.65
C LEU A 40 21.50 13.09 3.02
N GLU A 41 22.44 13.61 2.25
CA GLU A 41 22.31 14.89 1.56
C GLU A 41 21.14 14.86 0.57
N THR A 42 21.03 13.80 -0.23
CA THR A 42 19.93 13.64 -1.18
C THR A 42 18.58 13.60 -0.47
N ALA A 43 18.46 12.87 0.64
CA ALA A 43 17.22 12.79 1.43
C ALA A 43 16.81 14.12 2.08
N VAL A 44 17.75 15.04 2.32
CA VAL A 44 17.41 16.39 2.80
C VAL A 44 16.70 17.20 1.71
N TYR A 45 17.19 17.11 0.46
CA TYR A 45 16.73 17.96 -0.63
C TYR A 45 15.61 17.34 -1.48
N ASP A 46 15.53 16.02 -1.55
CA ASP A 46 14.52 15.29 -2.33
C ASP A 46 13.56 14.53 -1.40
N SER A 47 12.34 15.06 -1.28
CA SER A 47 11.30 14.44 -0.47
C SER A 47 10.83 13.11 -1.03
N ALA A 48 10.75 12.92 -2.35
CA ALA A 48 10.30 11.66 -2.93
C ALA A 48 11.34 10.55 -2.69
N PHE A 49 12.62 10.86 -2.85
CA PHE A 49 13.71 9.95 -2.52
C PHE A 49 13.72 9.59 -1.03
N ARG A 50 13.68 10.59 -0.14
CA ARG A 50 13.67 10.38 1.31
C ARG A 50 12.57 9.40 1.72
N GLU A 51 11.39 9.58 1.16
CA GLU A 51 10.24 8.79 1.55
C GLU A 51 10.29 7.37 1.01
N THR A 52 10.78 7.22 -0.23
CA THR A 52 11.06 5.90 -0.79
C THR A 52 12.09 5.15 0.06
N PHE A 53 13.16 5.84 0.44
CA PHE A 53 14.23 5.28 1.26
C PHE A 53 13.72 4.84 2.63
N LEU A 54 12.95 5.69 3.31
CA LEU A 54 12.40 5.40 4.63
C LEU A 54 11.39 4.26 4.65
N ILE A 55 10.61 4.08 3.57
CA ILE A 55 9.70 2.94 3.41
C ILE A 55 10.50 1.66 3.12
N THR A 56 11.50 1.74 2.23
CA THR A 56 12.28 0.58 1.79
C THR A 56 13.13 -0.01 2.92
N PHE A 57 13.60 0.82 3.86
CA PHE A 57 14.51 0.42 4.93
C PHE A 57 13.92 0.63 6.34
N SER A 58 12.60 0.66 6.48
CA SER A 58 11.92 0.85 7.77
C SER A 58 12.26 -0.24 8.80
N ASP A 59 12.52 -1.47 8.35
CA ASP A 59 12.91 -2.61 9.20
C ASP A 59 14.15 -2.32 10.05
N LEU A 60 14.99 -1.37 9.60
CA LEU A 60 16.19 -0.93 10.32
C LEU A 60 15.89 0.13 11.39
N LEU A 61 14.70 0.73 11.36
CA LEU A 61 14.28 1.82 12.25
C LEU A 61 13.37 1.33 13.39
N SER A 62 12.64 0.25 13.18
CA SER A 62 11.60 -0.21 14.11
C SER A 62 11.84 -1.66 14.52
N GLU A 63 12.05 -1.89 15.82
CA GLU A 63 12.15 -3.22 16.44
C GLU A 63 10.79 -3.94 16.44
N GLY A 64 10.29 -4.25 15.24
CA GLY A 64 9.06 -5.02 15.07
C GLY A 64 7.77 -4.29 15.45
N GLN A 65 7.78 -2.96 15.62
CA GLN A 65 6.57 -2.16 15.84
C GLN A 65 5.85 -1.85 14.52
N ARG A 66 4.52 -1.71 14.56
CA ARG A 66 3.70 -1.42 13.38
C ARG A 66 3.84 0.05 13.02
N GLU A 67 4.03 0.35 11.74
CA GLU A 67 4.28 1.71 11.25
C GLU A 67 3.00 2.41 10.75
N GLU A 68 1.84 1.76 10.89
CA GLU A 68 0.52 2.27 10.47
C GLU A 68 0.28 3.71 10.94
N SER A 69 0.51 4.00 12.23
CA SER A 69 0.24 5.32 12.81
C SER A 69 1.16 6.41 12.22
N ARG A 70 2.38 6.04 11.85
CA ARG A 70 3.32 6.92 11.17
C ARG A 70 2.85 7.18 9.74
N TYR A 71 2.41 6.14 9.02
CA TYR A 71 1.83 6.31 7.69
C TYR A 71 0.55 7.13 7.72
N GLN A 72 -0.35 6.91 8.67
CA GLN A 72 -1.55 7.72 8.88
C GLN A 72 -1.18 9.19 9.12
N THR A 73 -0.26 9.46 10.06
CA THR A 73 0.21 10.83 10.33
C THR A 73 0.76 11.49 9.07
N ARG A 74 1.47 10.72 8.24
CA ARG A 74 2.04 11.20 7.00
C ARG A 74 0.98 11.46 5.93
N LEU A 75 0.02 10.56 5.76
CA LEU A 75 -1.11 10.71 4.84
C LEU A 75 -1.95 11.93 5.20
N HIS A 76 -2.22 12.18 6.49
CA HIS A 76 -2.91 13.40 6.92
C HIS A 76 -2.12 14.68 6.62
N LYS A 77 -0.77 14.63 6.69
CA LYS A 77 0.06 15.77 6.26
C LYS A 77 -0.03 16.01 4.76
N ILE A 78 -0.06 14.95 3.95
CA ILE A 78 -0.25 15.06 2.50
C ILE A 78 -1.64 15.65 2.25
N LEU A 79 -2.69 15.09 2.85
CA LEU A 79 -4.06 15.58 2.75
C LEU A 79 -4.15 17.08 3.03
N ALA A 80 -3.59 17.54 4.16
CA ALA A 80 -3.59 18.93 4.56
C ALA A 80 -2.91 19.89 3.56
N GLN A 81 -1.99 19.40 2.70
CA GLN A 81 -1.36 20.23 1.65
C GLN A 81 -2.30 20.46 0.46
N TYR A 82 -3.23 19.54 0.21
CA TYR A 82 -4.17 19.58 -0.91
C TYR A 82 -5.56 20.08 -0.51
N THR A 83 -5.86 20.10 0.79
CA THR A 83 -7.09 20.66 1.35
C THR A 83 -7.05 22.19 1.36
N ASN A 84 -8.13 22.82 0.90
CA ASN A 84 -8.28 24.28 0.95
C ASN A 84 -8.65 24.76 2.38
N LYS A 85 -8.78 26.08 2.56
CA LYS A 85 -9.10 26.68 3.87
C LYS A 85 -10.45 26.25 4.44
N ASP A 86 -11.37 25.83 3.59
CA ASP A 86 -12.72 25.41 3.97
C ASP A 86 -12.81 23.90 4.25
N GLY A 87 -11.68 23.18 4.16
CA GLY A 87 -11.66 21.74 4.38
C GLY A 87 -11.98 20.89 3.15
N TYR A 88 -12.12 21.50 1.98
CA TYR A 88 -12.48 20.84 0.71
C TYR A 88 -11.26 20.63 -0.21
N ILE A 89 -11.24 19.52 -0.95
CA ILE A 89 -10.21 19.19 -1.92
C ILE A 89 -10.82 19.31 -3.32
N SER A 90 -10.55 20.43 -3.98
CA SER A 90 -11.03 20.69 -5.35
C SER A 90 -10.50 19.65 -6.34
N HIS A 91 -11.19 19.46 -7.47
CA HIS A 91 -10.77 18.57 -8.56
C HIS A 91 -9.28 18.69 -8.93
N LYS A 92 -8.77 19.94 -9.07
CA LYS A 92 -7.35 20.17 -9.38
C LYS A 92 -6.40 19.63 -8.31
N ASN A 93 -6.78 19.75 -7.04
CA ASN A 93 -5.99 19.27 -5.92
C ASN A 93 -6.17 17.76 -5.70
N ALA A 94 -7.35 17.20 -6.00
CA ALA A 94 -7.65 15.78 -5.93
C ALA A 94 -6.68 14.98 -6.80
N ALA A 95 -6.50 15.36 -8.07
CA ALA A 95 -5.55 14.71 -8.96
C ALA A 95 -4.11 14.69 -8.40
N GLY A 96 -3.65 15.80 -7.81
CA GLY A 96 -2.32 15.89 -7.21
C GLY A 96 -2.17 15.07 -5.93
N LEU A 97 -3.19 15.09 -5.08
CA LEU A 97 -3.27 14.28 -3.86
C LEU A 97 -3.18 12.78 -4.20
N ILE A 98 -4.00 12.35 -5.14
CA ILE A 98 -4.12 10.94 -5.52
C ILE A 98 -2.81 10.47 -6.17
N ALA A 99 -2.22 11.25 -7.07
CA ALA A 99 -0.90 10.96 -7.61
C ALA A 99 0.18 10.83 -6.51
N ALA A 100 0.12 11.66 -5.46
CA ALA A 100 1.04 11.57 -4.34
C ALA A 100 0.85 10.28 -3.53
N ILE A 101 -0.39 9.87 -3.25
CA ILE A 101 -0.67 8.64 -2.50
C ILE A 101 -0.34 7.40 -3.36
N THR A 102 -0.74 7.39 -4.63
CA THR A 102 -0.40 6.30 -5.58
C THR A 102 1.10 6.10 -5.68
N SER A 103 1.90 7.18 -5.71
CA SER A 103 3.37 7.07 -5.71
C SER A 103 3.94 6.36 -4.47
N LEU A 104 3.26 6.48 -3.32
CA LEU A 104 3.62 5.73 -2.11
C LEU A 104 3.22 4.25 -2.23
N LEU A 105 2.03 3.96 -2.75
CA LEU A 105 1.59 2.58 -3.01
C LEU A 105 2.49 1.88 -4.04
N ASP A 106 2.89 2.57 -5.11
CA ASP A 106 3.85 2.06 -6.10
C ASP A 106 5.19 1.73 -5.47
N THR A 107 5.61 2.49 -4.46
CA THR A 107 6.81 2.18 -3.68
C THR A 107 6.61 0.96 -2.78
N ALA A 108 5.42 0.79 -2.19
CA ALA A 108 5.08 -0.42 -1.43
C ALA A 108 5.06 -1.69 -2.28
N ARG A 109 4.80 -1.59 -3.59
CA ARG A 109 4.82 -2.75 -4.50
C ARG A 109 6.23 -3.14 -4.99
N LYS A 110 7.26 -2.34 -4.70
CA LYS A 110 8.62 -2.67 -5.13
C LYS A 110 9.11 -3.91 -4.38
N ALA A 111 9.77 -4.82 -5.09
CA ALA A 111 10.33 -6.05 -4.52
C ALA A 111 11.36 -5.80 -3.39
N THR A 112 11.91 -4.59 -3.30
CA THR A 112 12.83 -4.16 -2.25
C THR A 112 12.13 -3.70 -0.98
N THR A 113 10.83 -3.42 -1.03
CA THR A 113 10.07 -2.93 0.11
C THR A 113 9.60 -4.12 0.96
N PRO A 114 9.77 -4.08 2.29
CA PRO A 114 9.31 -5.16 3.17
C PRO A 114 7.78 -5.33 3.09
N THR A 115 7.29 -6.57 2.95
CA THR A 115 5.86 -6.91 2.85
C THR A 115 5.02 -6.28 3.97
N ARG A 116 5.56 -6.24 5.20
CA ARG A 116 4.90 -5.65 6.35
C ARG A 116 4.60 -4.16 6.14
N GLU A 117 5.53 -3.41 5.58
CA GLU A 117 5.37 -1.99 5.32
C GLU A 117 4.33 -1.72 4.25
N SER A 118 4.33 -2.56 3.21
CA SER A 118 3.34 -2.49 2.15
C SER A 118 1.93 -2.66 2.69
N ILE A 119 1.75 -3.56 3.66
CA ILE A 119 0.47 -3.78 4.35
C ILE A 119 0.14 -2.63 5.28
N ASP A 120 1.08 -2.18 6.12
CA ASP A 120 0.83 -1.09 7.07
C ASP A 120 0.53 0.23 6.35
N LEU A 121 1.20 0.53 5.24
CA LEU A 121 0.87 1.66 4.38
C LEU A 121 -0.51 1.49 3.74
N SER A 122 -0.82 0.31 3.20
CA SER A 122 -2.12 0.07 2.56
C SER A 122 -3.28 0.22 3.55
N ILE A 123 -3.14 -0.29 4.78
CA ILE A 123 -4.15 -0.14 5.83
C ILE A 123 -4.25 1.32 6.29
N ALA A 124 -3.12 2.05 6.35
CA ALA A 124 -3.15 3.49 6.60
C ALA A 124 -3.90 4.25 5.48
N VAL A 125 -3.72 3.85 4.22
CA VAL A 125 -4.46 4.43 3.08
C VAL A 125 -5.96 4.12 3.18
N LEU A 126 -6.34 2.89 3.52
CA LEU A 126 -7.74 2.56 3.81
C LEU A 126 -8.31 3.49 4.89
N SER A 127 -7.61 3.68 6.00
CA SER A 127 -8.13 4.48 7.13
C SER A 127 -8.46 5.95 6.80
N ILE A 128 -7.96 6.51 5.68
CA ILE A 128 -8.30 7.87 5.24
C ILE A 128 -9.39 7.90 4.15
N MET A 129 -9.82 6.76 3.62
CA MET A 129 -10.82 6.68 2.54
C MET A 129 -12.15 7.37 2.89
N PRO A 130 -12.72 7.19 4.11
CA PRO A 130 -13.94 7.89 4.49
C PRO A 130 -13.77 9.42 4.43
N GLU A 131 -12.65 9.94 4.93
CA GLU A 131 -12.38 11.38 4.92
C GLU A 131 -12.22 11.92 3.49
N LEU A 132 -11.60 11.15 2.60
CA LEU A 132 -11.50 11.50 1.18
C LEU A 132 -12.89 11.54 0.52
N GLY A 133 -13.74 10.54 0.76
CA GLY A 133 -15.09 10.50 0.20
C GLY A 133 -15.96 11.68 0.62
N GLU A 134 -15.77 12.21 1.83
CA GLU A 134 -16.52 13.38 2.32
C GLU A 134 -16.00 14.72 1.78
N LYS A 135 -14.68 14.84 1.58
CA LYS A 135 -14.01 16.14 1.39
C LYS A 135 -13.48 16.36 -0.03
N MET A 136 -13.41 15.33 -0.84
CA MET A 136 -12.79 15.38 -2.16
C MET A 136 -13.82 15.47 -3.28
N ASP A 137 -13.50 16.30 -4.27
CA ASP A 137 -14.15 16.25 -5.57
C ASP A 137 -13.76 14.95 -6.28
N ASP A 138 -14.66 13.97 -6.27
CA ASP A 138 -14.45 12.64 -6.86
C ASP A 138 -15.12 12.44 -8.23
N SER A 139 -15.27 13.52 -8.99
CA SER A 139 -15.92 13.48 -10.32
C SER A 139 -15.20 12.59 -11.35
N GLU A 140 -13.95 12.21 -11.10
CA GLU A 140 -13.13 11.31 -11.95
C GLU A 140 -12.86 9.95 -11.28
N GLU A 141 -13.66 9.56 -10.28
CA GLU A 141 -13.58 8.24 -9.61
C GLU A 141 -12.18 7.95 -9.01
N TYR A 142 -11.52 8.99 -8.51
CA TYR A 142 -10.20 8.88 -7.90
C TYR A 142 -10.23 8.02 -6.64
N LEU A 143 -11.30 8.09 -5.85
CA LEU A 143 -11.48 7.30 -4.64
C LEU A 143 -11.52 5.81 -4.96
N TYR A 144 -12.29 5.43 -5.98
CA TYR A 144 -12.38 4.06 -6.49
C TYR A 144 -11.03 3.56 -7.02
N THR A 145 -10.34 4.39 -7.81
CA THR A 145 -9.00 4.07 -8.32
C THR A 145 -8.01 3.81 -7.19
N LEU A 146 -8.03 4.66 -6.16
CA LEU A 146 -7.14 4.50 -5.00
C LEU A 146 -7.50 3.25 -4.19
N MET A 147 -8.78 2.95 -4.04
CA MET A 147 -9.27 1.76 -3.35
C MET A 147 -8.81 0.48 -4.05
N GLU A 148 -8.97 0.42 -5.38
CA GLU A 148 -8.54 -0.70 -6.21
C GLU A 148 -7.02 -0.93 -6.11
N GLN A 149 -6.22 0.14 -6.23
CA GLN A 149 -4.76 0.06 -6.10
C GLN A 149 -4.36 -0.46 -4.71
N THR A 150 -4.98 0.07 -3.65
CA THR A 150 -4.70 -0.33 -2.27
C THR A 150 -5.02 -1.80 -2.05
N CYS A 151 -6.17 -2.26 -2.55
CA CYS A 151 -6.56 -3.67 -2.46
C CYS A 151 -5.62 -4.58 -3.25
N THR A 152 -5.13 -4.12 -4.42
CA THR A 152 -4.14 -4.86 -5.20
C THR A 152 -2.85 -5.08 -4.41
N VAL A 153 -2.32 -4.05 -3.74
CA VAL A 153 -1.13 -4.18 -2.89
C VAL A 153 -1.36 -5.19 -1.76
N LEU A 154 -2.51 -5.11 -1.08
CA LEU A 154 -2.86 -6.03 -0.01
C LEU A 154 -2.93 -7.47 -0.50
N LEU A 155 -3.57 -7.72 -1.65
CA LEU A 155 -3.66 -9.05 -2.25
C LEU A 155 -2.27 -9.61 -2.58
N GLU A 156 -1.40 -8.81 -3.21
CA GLU A 156 -0.03 -9.22 -3.58
C GLU A 156 0.84 -9.54 -2.36
N CYS A 157 0.60 -8.87 -1.23
CA CYS A 157 1.41 -9.01 -0.02
C CYS A 157 0.93 -10.12 0.92
N PHE A 158 -0.36 -10.43 0.92
CA PHE A 158 -0.98 -11.30 1.93
C PHE A 158 -0.37 -12.71 1.95
N ASP A 159 -0.11 -13.32 0.80
CA ASP A 159 0.45 -14.67 0.71
C ASP A 159 1.91 -14.76 1.15
N ALA A 160 2.63 -13.64 1.16
CA ALA A 160 4.02 -13.58 1.64
C ALA A 160 4.12 -13.50 3.17
N LEU A 161 3.00 -13.25 3.87
CA LEU A 161 2.96 -13.22 5.33
C LEU A 161 2.97 -14.63 5.94
N ASN A 162 3.49 -14.72 7.16
CA ASN A 162 3.30 -15.93 7.98
C ASN A 162 1.83 -16.04 8.46
N PRO A 163 1.36 -17.23 8.87
CA PRO A 163 -0.06 -17.44 9.22
C PRO A 163 -0.60 -16.53 10.33
N GLU A 164 0.23 -16.18 11.32
CA GLU A 164 -0.16 -15.27 12.41
C GLU A 164 -0.38 -13.84 11.88
N ALA A 165 0.55 -13.35 11.06
CA ALA A 165 0.44 -12.04 10.42
C ALA A 165 -0.70 -11.98 9.40
N GLN A 166 -0.99 -13.08 8.69
CA GLN A 166 -2.17 -13.16 7.82
C GLN A 166 -3.46 -13.03 8.62
N GLN A 167 -3.55 -13.71 9.78
CA GLN A 167 -4.73 -13.63 10.64
C GLN A 167 -4.92 -12.20 11.19
N ASP A 168 -3.85 -11.57 11.68
CA ASP A 168 -3.90 -10.17 12.13
C ASP A 168 -4.32 -9.21 11.00
N CYS A 169 -3.77 -9.39 9.80
CA CYS A 169 -4.15 -8.58 8.63
C CYS A 169 -5.63 -8.75 8.28
N LEU A 170 -6.13 -10.00 8.25
CA LEU A 170 -7.55 -10.29 8.00
C LEU A 170 -8.46 -9.61 9.05
N GLU A 171 -8.12 -9.70 10.34
CA GLU A 171 -8.91 -9.08 11.41
C GLU A 171 -8.97 -7.56 11.28
N ARG A 172 -7.85 -6.93 10.90
CA ARG A 172 -7.80 -5.48 10.62
C ARG A 172 -8.69 -5.11 9.44
N ILE A 173 -8.62 -5.84 8.33
CA ILE A 173 -9.48 -5.59 7.16
C ILE A 173 -10.95 -5.85 7.48
N LEU A 174 -11.28 -6.86 8.29
CA LEU A 174 -12.65 -7.09 8.76
C LEU A 174 -13.17 -5.93 9.61
N GLY A 175 -12.31 -5.33 10.45
CA GLY A 175 -12.65 -4.13 11.21
C GLY A 175 -13.03 -2.96 10.30
N ILE A 176 -12.22 -2.72 9.26
CA ILE A 176 -12.45 -1.67 8.27
C ILE A 176 -13.73 -1.94 7.46
N TYR A 177 -13.91 -3.18 6.98
CA TYR A 177 -15.10 -3.59 6.23
C TYR A 177 -16.40 -3.40 7.01
N ALA A 178 -16.35 -3.55 8.34
CA ALA A 178 -17.50 -3.36 9.21
C ALA A 178 -17.88 -1.88 9.42
N GLU A 179 -17.04 -0.93 9.02
CA GLU A 179 -17.34 0.49 9.16
C GLU A 179 -18.41 0.92 8.14
N PRO A 180 -19.53 1.53 8.58
CA PRO A 180 -20.62 1.91 7.67
C PRO A 180 -20.20 2.83 6.53
N ALA A 181 -19.19 3.68 6.76
CA ALA A 181 -18.68 4.63 5.77
C ALA A 181 -18.23 3.96 4.47
N TYR A 182 -17.70 2.73 4.52
CA TYR A 182 -17.27 2.03 3.31
C TYR A 182 -18.45 1.59 2.46
N LEU A 183 -19.55 1.17 3.09
CA LEU A 183 -20.77 0.86 2.36
C LEU A 183 -21.46 2.13 1.86
N ASP A 184 -21.47 3.19 2.66
CA ASP A 184 -22.07 4.48 2.27
C ASP A 184 -21.35 5.16 1.09
N LEU A 185 -20.06 4.83 0.90
CA LEU A 185 -19.24 5.26 -0.23
C LEU A 185 -19.16 4.19 -1.35
N ASP A 186 -19.90 3.08 -1.23
CA ASP A 186 -19.88 1.95 -2.17
C ASP A 186 -18.47 1.31 -2.39
N LEU A 187 -17.58 1.46 -1.41
CA LEU A 187 -16.21 0.93 -1.40
C LEU A 187 -16.09 -0.47 -0.76
N ASP A 188 -17.11 -0.91 -0.01
CA ASP A 188 -17.09 -2.18 0.73
C ASP A 188 -16.89 -3.40 -0.19
N SER A 189 -17.38 -3.32 -1.42
CA SER A 189 -17.27 -4.38 -2.43
C SER A 189 -15.81 -4.78 -2.72
N PHE A 190 -14.87 -3.82 -2.71
CA PHE A 190 -13.44 -4.08 -2.89
C PHE A 190 -12.85 -4.89 -1.73
N LEU A 191 -13.20 -4.51 -0.50
CA LEU A 191 -12.77 -5.24 0.71
C LEU A 191 -13.38 -6.64 0.75
N LEU A 192 -14.63 -6.77 0.34
CA LEU A 192 -15.32 -8.04 0.29
C LEU A 192 -14.66 -9.01 -0.70
N VAL A 193 -14.18 -8.52 -1.84
CA VAL A 193 -13.41 -9.34 -2.80
C VAL A 193 -12.12 -9.87 -2.17
N LEU A 194 -11.38 -9.03 -1.44
CA LEU A 194 -10.17 -9.47 -0.70
C LEU A 194 -10.50 -10.53 0.34
N LEU A 195 -11.47 -10.26 1.20
CA LEU A 195 -11.88 -11.16 2.28
C LEU A 195 -12.38 -12.51 1.74
N LYS A 196 -13.13 -12.48 0.63
CA LYS A 196 -13.59 -13.68 -0.08
C LYS A 196 -12.42 -14.55 -0.55
N ASP A 197 -11.38 -13.92 -1.08
CA ASP A 197 -10.19 -14.61 -1.58
C ASP A 197 -9.31 -15.17 -0.45
N TRP A 198 -9.01 -14.34 0.56
CA TRP A 198 -8.18 -14.72 1.72
C TRP A 198 -8.78 -15.80 2.61
N ALA A 199 -10.11 -15.95 2.57
CA ALA A 199 -10.84 -16.97 3.30
C ALA A 199 -11.17 -18.21 2.44
N ARG A 200 -10.80 -18.24 1.16
CA ARG A 200 -11.21 -19.29 0.20
C ARG A 200 -11.01 -20.71 0.74
N ASP A 201 -9.83 -21.01 1.27
CA ASP A 201 -9.46 -22.36 1.73
C ASP A 201 -9.46 -22.50 3.27
N ASP A 202 -9.89 -21.48 4.01
CA ASP A 202 -9.80 -21.45 5.47
C ASP A 202 -11.17 -21.23 6.12
N LYS A 203 -11.74 -22.32 6.66
CA LYS A 203 -13.04 -22.30 7.34
C LYS A 203 -13.11 -21.36 8.54
N MET A 204 -11.99 -21.12 9.23
CA MET A 204 -11.95 -20.19 10.35
C MET A 204 -12.09 -18.75 9.86
N ARG A 205 -11.41 -18.41 8.76
CA ARG A 205 -11.52 -17.10 8.10
C ARG A 205 -12.89 -16.90 7.48
N GLN A 206 -13.47 -17.93 6.84
CA GLN A 206 -14.85 -17.89 6.33
C GLN A 206 -15.84 -17.58 7.45
N ALA A 207 -15.72 -18.28 8.59
CA ALA A 207 -16.57 -18.05 9.75
C ALA A 207 -16.37 -16.64 10.34
N ALA A 208 -15.15 -16.09 10.32
CA ALA A 208 -14.91 -14.71 10.73
C ALA A 208 -15.64 -13.71 9.82
N CYS A 209 -15.53 -13.86 8.50
CA CYS A 209 -16.23 -13.01 7.52
C CYS A 209 -17.76 -13.06 7.71
N LEU A 210 -18.33 -14.25 7.86
CA LEU A 210 -19.78 -14.43 8.06
C LEU A 210 -20.26 -13.82 9.38
N ARG A 211 -19.48 -13.95 10.46
CA ARG A 211 -19.80 -13.31 11.75
C ARG A 211 -19.81 -11.79 11.64
N THR A 212 -18.86 -11.21 10.90
CA THR A 212 -18.82 -9.77 10.65
C THR A 212 -20.05 -9.31 9.86
N GLN A 213 -20.42 -10.02 8.78
CA GLN A 213 -21.65 -9.70 8.03
C GLN A 213 -22.93 -9.85 8.87
N GLU A 214 -23.02 -10.88 9.71
CA GLU A 214 -24.14 -11.04 10.63
C GLU A 214 -24.24 -9.86 11.62
N ALA A 215 -23.10 -9.38 12.13
CA ALA A 215 -23.06 -8.21 13.00
C ALA A 215 -23.52 -6.94 12.28
N MET A 216 -23.06 -6.71 11.04
CA MET A 216 -23.51 -5.58 10.21
C MET A 216 -25.01 -5.65 9.91
N LEU A 217 -25.54 -6.86 9.63
CA LEU A 217 -26.96 -7.08 9.36
C LEU A 217 -27.82 -6.73 10.58
N LYS A 218 -27.41 -7.16 11.79
CA LYS A 218 -28.06 -6.81 13.06
C LYS A 218 -27.99 -5.31 13.34
N GLY A 219 -26.90 -4.65 12.97
CA GLY A 219 -26.76 -3.20 13.08
C GLY A 219 -27.65 -2.40 12.12
N SER A 220 -28.22 -3.03 11.10
CA SER A 220 -28.98 -2.38 10.02
C SER A 220 -30.49 -2.51 10.19
N GLU A 221 -30.99 -2.66 11.43
CA GLU A 221 -32.39 -3.05 11.70
C GLU A 221 -33.45 -2.16 11.03
N ASP A 222 -33.18 -0.87 10.86
CA ASP A 222 -34.12 0.09 10.28
C ASP A 222 -33.88 0.39 8.79
N ASP A 223 -32.79 -0.12 8.19
CA ASP A 223 -32.41 0.11 6.79
C ASP A 223 -32.66 -1.14 5.93
N GLN A 224 -33.80 -1.15 5.23
CA GLN A 224 -34.21 -2.26 4.38
C GLN A 224 -33.31 -2.48 3.16
N TRP A 225 -32.75 -1.40 2.61
CA TRP A 225 -31.84 -1.51 1.46
C TRP A 225 -30.54 -2.18 1.91
N ARG A 226 -29.92 -1.67 2.99
CA ARG A 226 -28.68 -2.21 3.54
C ARG A 226 -28.83 -3.66 3.97
N LYS A 227 -29.96 -4.03 4.60
CA LYS A 227 -30.26 -5.44 4.90
C LYS A 227 -30.28 -6.33 3.67
N SER A 228 -31.00 -5.90 2.63
CA SER A 228 -31.14 -6.67 1.39
C SER A 228 -29.78 -6.87 0.72
N TYR A 229 -28.99 -5.80 0.65
CA TYR A 229 -27.62 -5.83 0.15
C TYR A 229 -26.73 -6.81 0.93
N LEU A 230 -26.68 -6.71 2.27
CA LEU A 230 -25.86 -7.59 3.09
C LEU A 230 -26.28 -9.07 3.01
N ILE A 231 -27.58 -9.35 2.88
CA ILE A 231 -28.11 -10.71 2.66
C ILE A 231 -27.64 -11.25 1.31
N GLU A 232 -27.70 -10.43 0.25
CA GLU A 232 -27.20 -10.82 -1.08
C GLU A 232 -25.70 -11.13 -1.02
N GLN A 233 -24.91 -10.27 -0.40
CA GLN A 233 -23.47 -10.50 -0.23
C GLN A 233 -23.17 -11.78 0.56
N THR A 234 -23.93 -12.04 1.62
CA THR A 234 -23.80 -13.28 2.41
C THR A 234 -24.05 -14.51 1.53
N ASN A 235 -25.11 -14.48 0.72
CA ASN A 235 -25.43 -15.58 -0.18
C ASN A 235 -24.35 -15.77 -1.25
N ASN A 236 -23.80 -14.69 -1.79
CA ASN A 236 -22.72 -14.73 -2.78
C ASN A 236 -21.43 -15.35 -2.21
N LEU A 237 -21.05 -14.98 -0.97
CA LEU A 237 -19.91 -15.61 -0.28
C LEU A 237 -20.14 -17.11 -0.06
N LEU A 238 -21.31 -17.48 0.45
CA LEU A 238 -21.66 -18.88 0.70
C LEU A 238 -21.70 -19.70 -0.59
N ALA A 239 -22.17 -19.13 -1.70
CA ALA A 239 -22.16 -19.80 -2.99
C ALA A 239 -20.72 -20.02 -3.48
N TYR A 240 -19.88 -18.99 -3.41
CA TYR A 240 -18.49 -19.04 -3.84
C TYR A 240 -17.67 -20.10 -3.09
N TRP A 241 -17.75 -20.15 -1.76
CA TRP A 241 -17.01 -21.14 -0.98
C TRP A 241 -17.60 -22.56 -1.00
N LYS A 242 -18.82 -22.75 -1.53
CA LYS A 242 -19.45 -24.07 -1.71
C LYS A 242 -19.21 -24.68 -3.09
N SER A 243 -18.85 -23.86 -4.08
CA SER A 243 -18.61 -24.31 -5.45
C SER A 243 -17.25 -24.98 -5.67
N GLU A 244 -16.44 -25.10 -4.62
CA GLU A 244 -15.14 -25.79 -4.57
C GLU A 244 -15.15 -26.91 -3.53
#